data_AF-A0A410TMV3-F1
#
_entry.id   AF-A0A410TMV3-F1
#
_cell.length_a   1.000
_cell.length_b   1.000
_cell.length_c   1.000
_cell.angle_alpha   90.00
_cell.angle_beta   90.00
_cell.angle_gamma   90.00
#
_symmetry.space_group_name_H-M   'P 1'
#
loop_
_entity.id
_entity.type
_entity.pdbx_description
1 polymer ?
#
loop_
_entity_poly.entity_id
_entity_poly.type
_entity_poly.pdbx_seq_one_letter_code
_entity_poly.pdbx_strand_id
1 'polypeptide(L)' 'MSSEPGIDTGRFGRILVLVGFVTTVFLFLTASRLSGDAFRIGAAAIGMVGLVTAIIGFLVAAGSAVDAS' A
#
# COMPACT_ATOMS: atom_id res chain seq x y z
N MET A 1 -21.99 -3.85 -22.65
CA MET A 1 -21.08 -4.24 -21.57
C MET A 1 -21.69 -3.76 -20.27
N SER A 2 -22.18 -4.70 -19.47
CA SER A 2 -22.84 -4.43 -18.19
C SER A 2 -21.83 -3.79 -17.24
N SER A 3 -21.93 -2.49 -17.01
CA SER A 3 -21.17 -1.81 -15.98
C SER A 3 -21.92 -2.04 -14.67
N GLU A 4 -21.71 -3.19 -14.05
CA GLU A 4 -22.18 -3.42 -12.69
C GLU A 4 -21.43 -2.45 -11.76
N PRO A 5 -22.13 -1.74 -10.84
CA PRO A 5 -21.51 -0.95 -9.80
C PRO A 5 -20.87 -1.88 -8.76
N GLY A 6 -19.76 -2.51 -9.14
CA GLY A 6 -18.91 -3.30 -8.26
C GLY A 6 -17.70 -2.48 -7.84
N ILE A 7 -17.19 -2.72 -6.62
CA ILE A 7 -15.91 -2.20 -6.13
C ILE A 7 -14.89 -2.16 -7.28
N ASP A 8 -14.27 -1.00 -7.54
CA ASP A 8 -13.15 -0.84 -8.49
C ASP A 8 -11.89 -1.54 -7.96
N THR A 9 -12.00 -2.87 -7.95
CA THR A 9 -11.02 -3.80 -7.42
C THR A 9 -9.75 -3.75 -8.26
N GLY A 10 -9.86 -3.38 -9.54
CA GLY A 10 -8.73 -3.15 -10.44
C GLY A 10 -7.89 -1.95 -10.02
N ARG A 11 -8.52 -0.81 -9.69
CA ARG A 11 -7.82 0.37 -9.16
C ARG A 11 -7.23 0.10 -7.79
N PHE A 12 -7.96 -0.57 -6.90
CA PHE A 12 -7.45 -0.93 -5.57
C PHE A 12 -6.22 -1.85 -5.67
N GLY A 13 -6.30 -2.90 -6.50
CA GLY A 13 -5.19 -3.82 -6.74
C GLY A 13 -3.94 -3.11 -7.28
N ARG A 14 -4.11 -2.15 -8.20
CA ARG A 14 -3.00 -1.31 -8.68
C ARG A 14 -2.33 -0.51 -7.56
N ILE A 15 -3.11 0.08 -6.67
CA ILE A 15 -2.57 0.82 -5.52
C ILE A 15 -1.81 -0.12 -4.59
N LEU A 16 -2.36 -1.29 -4.24
CA LEU A 16 -1.66 -2.25 -3.40
C LEU A 16 -0.34 -2.73 -4.01
N VAL A 17 -0.32 -3.01 -5.31
CA VAL A 17 0.91 -3.40 -6.02
C VAL A 17 1.95 -2.29 -5.95
N LEU A 18 1.56 -1.04 -6.23
CA LEU A 18 2.48 0.10 -6.16
C LEU A 18 3.02 0.32 -4.75
N VAL A 19 2.16 0.27 -3.73
CA VAL A 19 2.54 0.44 -2.33
C VAL A 19 3.47 -0.68 -1.89
N GLY A 20 3.14 -1.93 -2.20
CA GLY A 20 3.99 -3.08 -1.89
C GLY A 20 5.35 -3.02 -2.58
N PHE A 21 5.36 -2.65 -3.87
CA PHE A 21 6.60 -2.50 -4.64
C PHE A 21 7.50 -1.41 -4.05
N VAL A 22 6.97 -0.20 -3.82
CA VAL A 22 7.74 0.90 -3.23
C VAL A 22 8.25 0.53 -1.84
N THR A 23 7.40 -0.04 -0.99
CA THR A 23 7.79 -0.49 0.35
C THR A 23 8.96 -1.49 0.28
N THR A 24 8.88 -2.45 -0.64
CA THR A 24 9.95 -3.45 -0.86
C THR A 24 11.26 -2.80 -1.31
N VAL A 25 11.21 -1.87 -2.26
CA VAL A 25 12.39 -1.14 -2.74
C VAL A 25 13.05 -0.36 -1.60
N PHE A 26 12.26 0.32 -0.77
CA PHE A 26 12.76 1.05 0.39
C PHE A 26 13.38 0.13 1.44
N LEU A 27 12.76 -1.01 1.74
CA LEU A 27 13.32 -2.01 2.65
C LEU A 27 14.64 -2.58 2.11
N PHE A 28 14.72 -2.86 0.81
CA PHE A 28 15.95 -3.34 0.17
C PHE A 28 17.08 -2.31 0.24
N LEU A 29 16.77 -1.04 -0.05
CA LEU A 29 17.72 0.06 0.10
C LEU A 29 18.19 0.21 1.55
N THR A 30 17.28 0.12 2.51
CA THR A 30 17.57 0.21 3.95
C THR A 30 18.47 -0.93 4.40
N ALA A 31 18.20 -2.15 3.94
CA ALA A 31 19.05 -3.32 4.19
C ALA A 31 20.47 -3.16 3.59
N SER A 32 20.58 -2.45 2.47
CA SER A 32 21.87 -2.20 1.80
C SER A 32 22.68 -1.06 2.42
N ARG A 33 22.02 -0.16 3.17
CA ARG A 33 22.60 1.11 3.64
C ARG A 33 22.77 1.20 5.16
N LEU A 34 21.92 0.51 5.92
CA LEU A 34 21.92 0.56 7.37
C LEU A 34 22.21 -0.83 7.95
N SER A 35 22.73 -0.86 9.17
CA SER A 35 22.99 -2.08 9.93
C SER A 35 22.56 -1.90 11.39
N GLY A 36 22.43 -3.02 12.11
CA GLY A 36 22.09 -3.02 13.54
C GLY A 36 20.73 -2.38 13.85
N ASP A 37 20.67 -1.58 14.91
CA ASP A 37 19.42 -0.96 15.36
C ASP A 37 18.87 0.07 14.38
N ALA A 38 19.73 0.74 13.61
CA ALA A 38 19.30 1.71 12.62
C ALA A 38 18.51 1.03 11.48
N PHE A 39 18.88 -0.20 11.09
CA PHE A 39 18.10 -1.00 10.15
C PHE A 39 16.72 -1.37 10.72
N ARG A 40 16.64 -1.80 11.98
CA ARG A 40 15.37 -2.18 12.63
C ARG A 40 14.40 -1.00 12.70
N ILE A 41 14.89 0.17 13.11
CA ILE A 41 14.08 1.40 13.19
C ILE A 41 13.62 1.81 11.78
N GLY A 42 14.54 1.83 10.80
CA GLY A 42 14.22 2.18 9.41
C GLY A 42 13.18 1.24 8.79
N ALA A 43 13.37 -0.08 8.94
CA ALA A 43 12.45 -1.08 8.43
C ALA A 43 11.05 -0.97 9.06
N ALA A 44 10.96 -0.73 10.37
CA ALA A 44 9.69 -0.52 11.05
C ALA A 44 8.98 0.75 10.56
N ALA A 45 9.71 1.85 10.41
CA ALA A 45 9.15 3.10 9.89
C ALA A 45 8.61 2.94 8.46
N ILE A 46 9.39 2.32 7.57
CA ILE A 46 9.00 2.07 6.18
C ILE A 46 7.77 1.15 6.12
N GLY A 47 7.76 0.08 6.90
CA GLY A 47 6.63 -0.84 6.99
C GLY A 47 5.35 -0.16 7.46
N MET A 48 5.43 0.71 8.47
CA MET A 48 4.27 1.44 8.98
C MET A 48 3.71 2.44 7.96
N VAL A 49 4.57 3.18 7.26
CA VAL A 49 4.13 4.10 6.20
C VAL A 49 3.45 3.32 5.06
N GLY A 50 4.05 2.21 4.63
CA GLY A 50 3.46 1.33 3.62
C GLY A 50 2.09 0.78 4.05
N LEU A 51 1.99 0.32 5.29
CA LEU A 51 0.74 -0.20 5.86
C LEU A 51 -0.36 0.86 5.92
N VAL A 52 -0.06 2.05 6.46
CA VAL A 52 -1.03 3.16 6.53
C VAL A 52 -1.50 3.55 5.14
N THR A 53 -0.59 3.61 4.17
CA THR A 53 -0.93 3.92 2.77
C THR A 53 -1.84 2.87 2.16
N ALA A 54 -1.59 1.58 2.41
CA ALA A 54 -2.44 0.48 1.96
C ALA A 54 -3.85 0.55 2.58
N ILE A 55 -3.95 0.86 3.87
CA ILE A 55 -5.24 1.05 4.56
C ILE A 55 -6.01 2.21 3.94
N ILE A 56 -5.37 3.36 3.73
CA ILE A 56 -6.02 4.52 3.09
C ILE A 56 -6.51 4.16 1.68
N GLY A 57 -5.68 3.48 0.87
CA GLY A 57 -6.08 3.01 -0.45
C GLY A 57 -7.29 2.06 -0.42
N PHE A 58 -7.34 1.18 0.57
CA PHE A 58 -8.48 0.29 0.80
C PHE A 58 -9.75 1.06 1.17
N LEU A 59 -9.65 2.00 2.11
CA LEU A 59 -10.78 2.82 2.54
C LEU A 59 -11.35 3.67 1.38
N VAL A 60 -10.48 4.21 0.52
CA VAL A 60 -10.91 4.95 -0.68
C VAL A 60 -11.67 4.04 -1.64
N ALA A 61 -11.18 2.82 -1.87
CA ALA A 61 -11.85 1.85 -2.73
C ALA A 61 -13.19 1.39 -2.15
N ALA A 62 -13.23 1.08 -0.85
CA ALA A 62 -14.43 0.66 -0.14
C ALA A 62 -15.49 1.76 -0.11
N GLY A 63 -15.11 3.00 0.22
CA GLY A 63 -16.02 4.15 0.21
C GLY A 63 -16.63 4.40 -1.17
N SER A 64 -15.82 4.30 -2.23
CA SER A 64 -16.33 4.48 -3.60
C SER A 64 -17.37 3.43 -4.02
N ALA A 65 -17.39 2.25 -3.38
CA ALA A 65 -18.41 1.24 -3.64
C ALA A 65 -19.70 1.48 -2.87
N VAL A 66 -19.62 2.08 -1.68
CA VAL A 66 -20.79 2.52 -0.90
C VAL A 66 -21.46 3.73 -1.57
N ASP A 67 -20.68 4.66 -2.12
CA ASP A 67 -21.22 5.79 -2.87
C ASP A 67 -21.88 5.37 -4.20
N ALA A 68 -21.55 4.19 -4.73
CA ALA A 68 -22.08 3.66 -5.99
C ALA A 68 -23.36 2.82 -5.82
N SER A 69 -23.79 2.55 -4.59
CA SER A 69 -24.99 1.77 -4.23
C SER A 69 -26.16 2.68 -3.81
#